data_AF-A0A944X7M8-F1
#
_entry.id   AF-A0A944X7M8-F1
#
_cell.length_a   1.000
_cell.length_b   1.000
_cell.length_c   1.000
_cell.angle_alpha   90.00
_cell.angle_beta   90.00
_cell.angle_gamma   90.00
#
_symmetry.space_group_name_H-M   'P 1'
#
loop_
_entity.id
_entity.type
_entity.pdbx_description
1 polymer ?
#
loop_
_entity_poly.entity_id
_entity_poly.type
_entity_poly.pdbx_seq_one_letter_code
_entity_poly.pdbx_strand_id
1 'polypeptide(L)'
;VFDEAQLHGPESIRLRWHPGGEPELGPAGRFCVTVDEVTLSAQIHALGLDPADLQSGHHAYVAPYDQDRIGNPMPQQREPYVDLGVAGKHARLLSLFAIGAVGESVPDWRRTGPASWSWDGQTPSGEAGSMSPVAPSAESVSRSTPDTQPGAASVTHVQVEADHICVQGPAGSWRVPTA
;
A
#
# COMPACT_ATOMS: atom_id res chain seq x y z
N VAL A 1 -3.19 -0.03 1.85
CA VAL A 1 -3.97 0.94 1.05
C VAL A 1 -4.74 0.16 0.01
N PHE A 2 -6.01 0.49 -0.18
CA PHE A 2 -6.86 -0.14 -1.19
C PHE A 2 -7.45 0.95 -2.07
N ASP A 3 -7.22 0.83 -3.37
CA ASP A 3 -7.62 1.81 -4.38
C ASP A 3 -8.55 1.12 -5.38
N GLU A 4 -9.65 1.79 -5.73
CA GLU A 4 -10.64 1.25 -6.66
C GLU A 4 -11.04 2.32 -7.68
N ALA A 5 -11.07 1.93 -8.95
CA ALA A 5 -11.43 2.79 -10.06
C ALA A 5 -12.45 2.09 -10.96
N GLN A 6 -13.59 2.74 -11.19
CA GLN A 6 -14.62 2.31 -12.13
C GLN A 6 -14.77 3.36 -13.22
N LEU A 7 -14.57 2.95 -14.47
CA LEU A 7 -14.59 3.79 -15.66
C LEU A 7 -15.78 3.45 -16.58
N HIS A 8 -16.13 4.40 -17.44
CA HIS A 8 -17.22 4.21 -18.42
C HIS A 8 -16.83 3.23 -19.55
N GLY A 9 -15.56 3.26 -19.95
CA GLY A 9 -14.99 2.44 -21.03
C GLY A 9 -13.70 1.76 -20.59
N PRO A 10 -13.17 0.79 -21.36
CA PRO A 10 -11.88 0.19 -21.06
C PRO A 10 -10.78 1.22 -21.33
N GLU A 11 -9.98 1.52 -20.32
CA GLU A 11 -8.87 2.47 -20.43
C GLU A 11 -7.61 1.90 -19.77
N SER A 12 -6.47 2.55 -19.99
CA SER A 12 -5.26 2.27 -19.21
C SER A 12 -5.35 3.01 -17.87
N ILE A 13 -5.18 2.27 -16.79
CA ILE A 13 -5.19 2.77 -15.42
C ILE A 13 -3.78 2.62 -14.87
N ARG A 14 -3.24 3.69 -14.28
CA ARG A 14 -1.90 3.68 -13.67
C ARG A 14 -1.98 4.14 -12.23
N LEU A 15 -1.28 3.44 -11.36
CA LEU A 15 -1.03 3.87 -9.99
C LEU A 15 0.48 4.03 -9.82
N ARG A 16 0.88 5.17 -9.25
CA ARG A 16 2.28 5.52 -9.03
C ARG A 16 2.56 5.80 -7.56
N TRP A 17 3.75 5.40 -7.14
CA TRP A 17 4.33 5.74 -5.85
C TRP A 17 5.62 6.53 -6.10
N HIS A 18 5.84 7.57 -5.32
CA HIS A 18 7.02 8.43 -5.38
C HIS A 18 7.88 8.20 -4.13
N PRO A 19 8.74 7.17 -4.13
CA PRO A 19 9.63 6.93 -3.00
C PRO A 19 10.71 8.02 -2.90
N GLY A 20 11.20 8.29 -1.70
CA GLY A 20 12.26 9.29 -1.48
C GLY A 20 13.65 8.87 -1.96
N GLY A 21 13.81 7.66 -2.52
CA GLY A 21 15.06 7.09 -3.00
C GLY A 21 14.82 6.07 -4.11
N GLU A 22 15.88 5.49 -4.64
CA GLU A 22 15.79 4.57 -5.77
C GLU A 22 15.16 3.23 -5.35
N PRO A 23 14.04 2.82 -5.96
CA PRO A 23 13.36 1.59 -5.58
C PRO A 23 14.06 0.36 -6.16
N GLU A 24 14.22 -0.66 -5.32
CA GLU A 24 14.61 -2.01 -5.76
C GLU A 24 13.35 -2.82 -6.04
N LEU A 25 13.10 -3.13 -7.32
CA LEU A 25 11.97 -3.97 -7.71
C LEU A 25 12.26 -5.45 -7.43
N GLY A 26 11.28 -6.12 -6.84
CA GLY A 26 11.29 -7.55 -6.58
C GLY A 26 10.22 -8.28 -7.39
N PRO A 27 10.19 -9.62 -7.30
CA PRO A 27 9.19 -10.43 -7.99
C PRO A 27 7.78 -10.19 -7.43
N ALA A 28 6.78 -10.60 -8.22
CA ALA A 28 5.37 -10.68 -7.82
C ALA A 28 4.74 -9.36 -7.32
N GLY A 29 5.24 -8.21 -7.78
CA GLY A 29 4.74 -6.89 -7.37
C GLY A 29 5.38 -6.37 -6.08
N ARG A 30 6.54 -6.89 -5.69
CA ARG A 30 7.32 -6.35 -4.57
C ARG A 30 8.18 -5.17 -5.02
N PHE A 31 8.33 -4.17 -4.15
CA PHE A 31 9.49 -3.26 -4.23
C PHE A 31 9.95 -2.87 -2.82
N CYS A 32 11.23 -2.50 -2.71
CA CYS A 32 11.80 -1.98 -1.47
C CYS A 32 12.44 -0.62 -1.74
N VAL A 33 12.43 0.26 -0.74
CA VAL A 33 13.26 1.46 -0.76
C VAL A 33 13.86 1.70 0.61
N THR A 34 15.13 2.11 0.63
CA THR A 34 15.83 2.51 1.84
C THR A 34 16.30 3.94 1.65
N VAL A 35 15.95 4.80 2.61
CA VAL A 35 16.38 6.21 2.66
C VAL A 35 16.82 6.50 4.09
N ASP A 36 18.05 7.00 4.24
CA ASP A 36 18.69 7.25 5.53
C ASP A 36 18.62 6.04 6.48
N GLU A 37 17.86 6.14 7.57
CA GLU A 37 17.71 5.09 8.59
C GLU A 37 16.40 4.32 8.48
N VAL A 38 15.62 4.52 7.39
CA VAL A 38 14.30 3.91 7.20
C VAL A 38 14.27 3.03 5.96
N THR A 39 13.69 1.84 6.10
CA THR A 39 13.40 0.91 5.01
C THR A 39 11.90 0.66 4.89
N LEU A 40 11.39 0.70 3.66
CA LEU A 40 10.03 0.32 3.30
C LEU A 40 10.09 -0.92 2.41
N SER A 41 9.30 -1.94 2.77
CA SER A 41 8.97 -3.08 1.90
C SER A 41 7.51 -2.96 1.48
N ALA A 42 7.25 -3.05 0.18
CA ALA A 42 5.93 -2.95 -0.40
C ALA A 42 5.59 -4.21 -1.18
N GLN A 43 4.32 -4.59 -1.15
CA GLN A 43 3.75 -5.65 -1.94
C GLN A 43 2.46 -5.15 -2.61
N ILE A 44 2.46 -5.10 -3.93
CA ILE A 44 1.43 -4.49 -4.75
C ILE A 44 0.68 -5.57 -5.54
N HIS A 45 -0.65 -5.51 -5.52
CA HIS A 45 -1.52 -6.46 -6.19
C HIS A 45 -2.65 -5.78 -6.96
N ALA A 46 -2.80 -6.14 -8.23
CA ALA A 46 -4.03 -5.90 -8.98
C ALA A 46 -4.98 -7.09 -8.77
N LEU A 47 -6.11 -6.87 -8.10
CA LEU A 47 -7.03 -7.94 -7.72
C LEU A 47 -7.91 -8.35 -8.89
N GLY A 48 -8.00 -9.66 -9.15
CA GLY A 48 -8.80 -10.21 -10.24
C GLY A 48 -8.22 -9.95 -11.64
N LEU A 49 -7.01 -9.39 -11.72
CA LEU A 49 -6.26 -9.17 -12.94
C LEU A 49 -4.99 -10.03 -12.90
N ASP A 50 -4.43 -10.30 -14.08
CA ASP A 50 -3.10 -10.91 -14.16
C ASP A 50 -2.07 -10.01 -13.45
N PRO A 51 -1.02 -10.59 -12.85
CA PRO A 51 0.00 -9.81 -12.17
C PRO A 51 0.59 -8.80 -13.15
N ALA A 52 0.33 -7.52 -12.91
CA ALA A 52 0.90 -6.45 -13.69
C ALA A 52 2.35 -6.23 -13.24
N ASP A 53 3.23 -6.07 -14.23
CA ASP A 53 4.64 -5.79 -13.99
C ASP A 53 4.79 -4.40 -13.38
N LEU A 54 5.46 -4.34 -12.23
CA LEU A 54 5.92 -3.06 -11.70
C LEU A 54 7.07 -2.55 -12.54
N GLN A 55 7.08 -1.24 -12.75
CA GLN A 55 8.16 -0.54 -13.43
C GLN A 55 8.67 0.58 -12.53
N SER A 56 9.98 0.82 -12.54
CA SER A 56 10.57 2.01 -11.95
C SER A 56 10.98 2.98 -13.04
N GLY A 57 10.99 4.26 -12.70
CA GLY A 57 11.39 5.33 -13.61
C GLY A 57 11.68 6.61 -12.85
N HIS A 58 11.97 7.67 -13.59
CA HIS A 58 12.23 8.99 -13.01
C HIS A 58 11.41 10.03 -13.76
N HIS A 59 10.91 11.01 -13.03
CA HIS A 59 10.26 12.15 -13.65
C HIS A 59 11.24 12.93 -14.52
N ALA A 60 10.75 13.39 -15.67
CA ALA A 60 11.49 14.29 -16.53
C ALA A 60 10.54 15.39 -16.99
N TYR A 61 10.95 16.65 -16.82
CA TYR A 61 10.27 17.75 -17.48
C TYR A 61 10.67 17.72 -18.94
N VAL A 62 9.72 17.33 -19.79
CA VAL A 62 9.86 17.30 -21.25
C VAL A 62 9.01 18.40 -21.87
N ALA A 63 9.37 18.88 -23.05
CA ALA A 63 8.60 19.86 -23.78
C ALA A 63 7.11 19.46 -23.87
N PRO A 64 6.16 20.39 -23.63
CA PRO A 64 6.35 21.84 -23.44
C PRO A 64 6.58 22.27 -21.99
N TYR A 65 6.79 21.35 -21.05
CA TYR A 65 6.88 21.63 -19.61
C TYR A 65 8.33 21.71 -19.10
N ASP A 66 9.31 21.67 -19.99
CA ASP A 66 10.74 21.70 -19.68
C ASP A 66 11.29 23.12 -19.44
N GLN A 67 10.44 24.14 -19.54
CA GLN A 67 10.82 25.55 -19.37
C GLN A 67 9.95 26.25 -18.33
N ASP A 68 10.55 27.24 -17.66
CA ASP A 68 9.84 28.17 -16.79
C ASP A 68 8.99 29.17 -17.61
N ARG A 69 8.24 30.03 -16.90
CA ARG A 69 7.32 31.00 -17.50
C ARG A 69 7.99 32.05 -18.41
N ILE A 70 9.32 32.19 -18.40
CA ILE A 70 10.07 33.13 -19.26
C ILE A 70 10.96 32.40 -20.27
N GLY A 71 10.88 31.07 -20.36
CA GLY A 71 11.56 30.24 -21.36
C GLY A 71 12.92 29.68 -20.91
N ASN A 72 13.31 29.80 -19.64
CA ASN A 72 14.54 29.14 -19.18
C ASN A 72 14.28 27.65 -18.92
N PRO A 73 15.23 26.74 -19.25
CA PRO A 73 15.11 25.34 -18.88
C PRO A 73 14.91 25.15 -17.37
N MET A 74 13.93 24.34 -16.97
CA MET A 74 13.74 23.99 -15.57
C MET A 74 14.81 23.01 -15.07
N PRO A 75 15.28 23.15 -13.82
CA PRO A 75 16.15 22.13 -13.21
C PRO A 75 15.40 20.80 -13.10
N GLN A 76 16.01 19.74 -13.59
CA GLN A 76 15.43 18.40 -13.58
C GLN A 76 15.57 17.79 -12.18
N GLN A 77 14.45 17.55 -11.50
CA GLN A 77 14.44 16.89 -10.18
C GLN A 77 14.76 15.40 -10.29
N ARG A 78 14.32 14.75 -11.38
CA ARG A 78 14.47 13.30 -11.60
C ARG A 78 14.02 12.48 -10.40
N GLU A 79 12.90 12.88 -9.77
CA GLU A 79 12.34 12.14 -8.65
C GLU A 79 11.93 10.74 -9.11
N PRO A 80 12.37 9.66 -8.42
CA PRO A 80 12.07 8.31 -8.81
C PRO A 80 10.58 7.99 -8.59
N TYR A 81 10.08 7.02 -9.33
CA TYR A 81 8.74 6.50 -9.14
C TYR A 81 8.72 4.98 -9.37
N VAL A 82 7.77 4.32 -8.70
CA VAL A 82 7.30 2.98 -9.05
C VAL A 82 5.92 3.13 -9.68
N ASP A 83 5.65 2.39 -10.74
CA ASP A 83 4.41 2.46 -11.52
C ASP A 83 3.84 1.05 -11.73
N LEU A 84 2.54 0.94 -11.55
CA LEU A 84 1.74 -0.21 -11.92
C LEU A 84 0.76 0.21 -13.02
N GLY A 85 0.85 -0.42 -14.19
CA GLY A 85 -0.09 -0.24 -15.28
C GLY A 85 -1.05 -1.42 -15.40
N VAL A 86 -2.35 -1.15 -15.42
CA VAL A 86 -3.40 -2.13 -15.76
C VAL A 86 -4.30 -1.58 -16.85
N ALA A 87 -5.07 -2.44 -17.51
CA ALA A 87 -6.05 -2.03 -18.51
C ALA A 87 -7.41 -2.65 -18.19
N GLY A 88 -8.47 -1.84 -18.24
CA GLY A 88 -9.81 -2.33 -17.95
C GLY A 88 -10.83 -1.22 -17.72
N LYS A 89 -12.07 -1.63 -17.45
CA LYS A 89 -13.15 -0.74 -16.99
C LYS A 89 -13.17 -0.59 -15.48
N HIS A 90 -12.57 -1.53 -14.78
CA HIS A 90 -12.59 -1.66 -13.33
C HIS A 90 -11.23 -2.13 -12.88
N ALA A 91 -10.65 -1.48 -11.88
CA ALA A 91 -9.41 -1.89 -11.25
C ALA A 91 -9.56 -1.80 -9.73
N ARG A 92 -9.14 -2.86 -9.04
CA ARG A 92 -9.02 -2.94 -7.58
C ARG A 92 -7.55 -3.19 -7.27
N LEU A 93 -6.87 -2.25 -6.64
CA LEU A 93 -5.44 -2.29 -6.37
C LEU A 93 -5.22 -2.32 -4.87
N LEU A 94 -4.44 -3.29 -4.41
CA LEU A 94 -4.05 -3.43 -3.00
C LEU A 94 -2.55 -3.18 -2.86
N SER A 95 -2.21 -2.20 -2.03
CA SER A 95 -0.82 -1.88 -1.68
C SER A 95 -0.59 -2.16 -0.20
N LEU A 96 0.26 -3.13 0.10
CA LEU A 96 0.65 -3.49 1.45
C LEU A 96 2.04 -2.95 1.73
N PHE A 97 2.20 -2.23 2.84
CA PHE A 97 3.47 -1.60 3.22
C PHE A 97 3.90 -2.11 4.59
N ALA A 98 5.19 -2.36 4.74
CA ALA A 98 5.87 -2.57 6.01
C ALA A 98 7.04 -1.58 6.07
N ILE A 99 7.18 -0.89 7.20
CA ILE A 99 8.22 0.12 7.42
C ILE A 99 9.01 -0.30 8.66
N GLY A 100 10.33 -0.24 8.59
CA GLY A 100 11.23 -0.55 9.71
C GLY A 100 12.54 0.23 9.61
N ALA A 101 13.40 0.05 10.60
CA ALA A 101 14.72 0.67 10.59
C ALA A 101 15.67 -0.03 9.60
N VAL A 102 16.69 0.67 9.13
CA VAL A 102 17.74 0.08 8.29
C VAL A 102 18.50 -1.01 9.05
N GLY A 103 18.74 -2.13 8.36
CA GLY A 103 19.42 -3.30 8.93
C GLY A 103 18.51 -4.19 9.77
N GLU A 104 17.29 -3.74 10.10
CA GLU A 104 16.26 -4.61 10.64
C GLU A 104 15.58 -5.38 9.50
N SER A 105 15.18 -6.61 9.80
CA SER A 105 14.36 -7.39 8.88
C SER A 105 12.98 -6.74 8.80
N VAL A 106 12.72 -5.96 7.75
CA VAL A 106 11.37 -5.51 7.42
C VAL A 106 10.57 -6.72 6.95
N PRO A 107 9.41 -7.01 7.56
CA PRO A 107 8.61 -8.15 7.16
C PRO A 107 8.18 -8.09 5.70
N ASP A 108 8.33 -9.21 4.98
CA ASP A 108 7.80 -9.35 3.64
C ASP A 108 6.36 -9.86 3.70
N TRP A 109 5.43 -9.11 3.09
CA TRP A 109 4.06 -9.57 2.90
C TRP A 109 4.04 -10.80 2.01
N ARG A 110 3.40 -11.86 2.49
CA ARG A 110 3.23 -13.12 1.76
C ARG A 110 1.77 -13.34 1.47
N ARG A 111 1.48 -13.72 0.23
CA ARG A 111 0.13 -14.15 -0.15
C ARG A 111 -0.13 -15.51 0.51
N THR A 112 -1.10 -15.56 1.41
CA THR A 112 -1.54 -16.76 2.14
C THR A 112 -2.80 -17.39 1.55
N GLY A 113 -3.48 -16.67 0.65
CA GLY A 113 -4.65 -17.17 -0.08
C GLY A 113 -5.03 -16.31 -1.29
N PRO A 114 -6.14 -16.61 -2.00
CA PRO A 114 -6.54 -15.88 -3.20
C PRO A 114 -6.70 -14.37 -2.99
N ALA A 115 -7.20 -13.96 -1.84
CA ALA A 115 -7.36 -12.56 -1.46
C ALA A 115 -6.90 -12.32 -0.02
N SER A 116 -5.84 -13.01 0.40
CA SER A 116 -5.36 -12.99 1.79
C SER A 116 -3.83 -12.92 1.85
N TRP A 117 -3.33 -12.08 2.75
CA TRP A 117 -1.91 -11.78 2.93
C TRP A 117 -1.54 -11.67 4.41
N SER A 118 -0.35 -12.16 4.76
CA SER A 118 0.26 -11.98 6.08
C SER A 118 1.76 -11.75 5.96
N TRP A 119 2.35 -10.98 6.88
CA TRP A 119 3.81 -10.85 6.95
C TRP A 119 4.50 -11.84 7.91
N ASP A 120 3.76 -12.45 8.84
CA ASP A 120 4.30 -13.52 9.72
C ASP A 120 4.16 -14.92 9.10
N GLY A 121 3.54 -15.01 7.92
CA GLY A 121 3.29 -16.26 7.20
C GLY A 121 2.26 -17.18 7.87
N GLN A 122 1.64 -16.77 8.99
CA GLN A 122 0.57 -17.51 9.62
C GLN A 122 -0.76 -17.12 8.96
N THR A 123 -1.50 -18.14 8.54
CA THR A 123 -2.93 -18.00 8.26
C THR A 123 -3.63 -17.88 9.61
N PRO A 124 -4.53 -16.92 9.83
CA PRO A 124 -5.27 -16.82 11.08
C PRO A 124 -6.02 -18.12 11.32
N SER A 125 -5.62 -18.86 12.35
CA SER A 125 -6.35 -20.03 12.81
C SER A 125 -7.53 -19.55 13.66
N GLY A 126 -8.69 -19.29 13.06
CA GLY A 126 -9.89 -18.93 13.80
C GLY A 126 -11.12 -18.76 12.91
N GLU A 127 -12.14 -19.58 13.18
CA GLU A 127 -13.47 -19.49 12.59
C GLU A 127 -13.99 -18.04 12.57
N ALA A 128 -14.69 -17.68 11.50
CA ALA A 128 -15.45 -16.44 11.40
C ALA A 128 -16.56 -16.41 12.47
N GLY A 129 -16.19 -16.06 13.69
CA GLY A 129 -17.11 -15.74 14.77
C GLY A 129 -17.90 -14.51 14.36
N SER A 130 -19.19 -14.71 14.07
CA SER A 130 -20.18 -13.66 13.87
C SER A 130 -20.10 -12.64 15.01
N MET A 131 -19.70 -11.41 14.71
CA MET A 131 -19.82 -10.29 15.64
C MET A 131 -20.46 -9.10 14.94
N SER A 132 -21.57 -8.65 15.50
CA SER A 132 -22.35 -7.50 15.06
C SER A 132 -21.57 -6.19 15.11
N PRO A 133 -21.89 -5.20 14.25
CA PRO A 133 -21.20 -3.92 14.22
C PRO A 133 -21.55 -3.09 15.47
N VAL A 134 -20.54 -2.66 16.22
CA VAL A 134 -20.67 -1.58 17.21
C VAL A 134 -20.24 -0.28 16.53
N ALA A 135 -21.19 0.64 16.37
CA ALA A 135 -20.91 2.01 15.91
C ALA A 135 -20.15 2.80 16.99
N PRO A 136 -19.29 3.76 16.62
CA PRO A 136 -18.55 4.55 17.60
C PRO A 136 -19.47 5.60 18.25
N SER A 137 -19.79 5.43 19.54
CA SER A 137 -20.34 6.50 20.37
C SER A 137 -19.21 7.39 20.89
N ALA A 138 -19.35 8.70 20.71
CA ALA A 138 -18.45 9.71 21.22
C ALA A 138 -18.61 9.84 22.74
N GLU A 139 -17.64 9.37 23.52
CA GLU A 139 -17.46 9.81 24.90
C GLU A 139 -15.99 10.17 25.18
N SER A 140 -15.84 11.36 25.75
CA SER A 140 -14.62 12.05 26.13
C SER A 140 -13.80 11.29 27.17
N VAL A 141 -12.53 11.02 26.86
CA VAL A 141 -11.54 10.51 27.82
C VAL A 141 -10.53 11.61 28.15
N SER A 142 -10.53 12.05 29.41
CA SER A 142 -9.48 12.88 30.00
C SER A 142 -8.41 12.02 30.66
N ARG A 143 -7.15 12.34 30.31
CA ARG A 143 -5.85 12.13 31.00
C ARG A 143 -5.58 10.78 31.69
N SER A 144 -4.51 10.11 31.24
CA SER A 144 -3.22 9.98 31.97
C SER A 144 -2.24 9.19 31.11
N THR A 145 -1.07 9.77 30.81
CA THR A 145 0.04 9.08 30.14
C THR A 145 0.83 8.24 31.13
N PRO A 146 1.02 6.94 30.86
CA PRO A 146 2.26 6.25 31.15
C PRO A 146 3.07 6.12 29.85
N ASP A 147 4.38 6.34 29.95
CA ASP A 147 5.37 6.05 28.91
C ASP A 147 5.11 4.65 28.32
N THR A 148 4.51 4.63 27.14
CA THR A 148 4.37 3.46 26.31
C THR A 148 5.20 3.77 25.08
N GLN A 149 6.32 3.06 24.87
CA GLN A 149 6.93 3.00 23.55
C GLN A 149 5.82 2.80 22.53
N PRO A 150 5.79 3.52 21.40
CA PRO A 150 4.79 3.27 20.36
C PRO A 150 5.04 1.86 19.82
N GLY A 151 4.39 0.87 20.43
CA GLY A 151 4.21 -0.44 19.81
C GLY A 151 3.36 -0.15 18.58
N ALA A 152 4.03 0.00 17.44
CA ALA A 152 3.38 0.30 16.19
C ALA A 152 2.23 -0.69 16.02
N ALA A 153 1.03 -0.17 15.75
CA ALA A 153 -0.11 -0.98 15.39
C ALA A 153 0.22 -1.68 14.07
N SER A 154 0.92 -2.81 14.15
CA SER A 154 1.36 -3.57 12.99
C SER A 154 0.19 -4.41 12.52
N VAL A 155 -0.38 -4.06 11.37
CA VAL A 155 -1.29 -4.97 10.68
C VAL A 155 -0.51 -6.23 10.37
N THR A 156 -0.99 -7.38 10.83
CA THR A 156 -0.38 -8.69 10.59
C THR A 156 -1.04 -9.41 9.44
N HIS A 157 -2.35 -9.24 9.27
CA HIS A 157 -3.13 -9.93 8.26
C HIS A 157 -4.08 -8.99 7.52
N VAL A 158 -4.23 -9.22 6.22
CA VAL A 158 -5.21 -8.54 5.37
C VAL A 158 -5.93 -9.56 4.51
N GLN A 159 -7.26 -9.52 4.52
CA GLN A 159 -8.12 -10.32 3.65
C GLN A 159 -9.13 -9.41 2.97
N VAL A 160 -9.20 -9.47 1.63
CA VAL A 160 -10.12 -8.67 0.82
C VAL A 160 -11.33 -9.52 0.46
N GLU A 161 -12.51 -9.06 0.86
CA GLU A 161 -13.80 -9.65 0.53
C GLU A 161 -14.52 -8.83 -0.55
N ALA A 162 -15.75 -9.22 -0.88
CA ALA A 162 -16.56 -8.57 -1.90
C ALA A 162 -16.96 -7.12 -1.51
N ASP A 163 -17.32 -6.90 -0.25
CA ASP A 163 -17.90 -5.65 0.27
C ASP A 163 -17.06 -4.99 1.38
N HIS A 164 -15.99 -5.65 1.84
CA HIS A 164 -15.12 -5.12 2.87
C HIS A 164 -13.71 -5.73 2.84
N ILE A 165 -12.79 -5.14 3.59
CA ILE A 165 -11.45 -5.62 3.85
C ILE A 165 -11.36 -5.95 5.33
N CYS A 166 -11.05 -7.20 5.65
CA CYS A 166 -10.68 -7.62 6.99
C CYS A 166 -9.21 -7.29 7.21
N VAL A 167 -8.93 -6.52 8.27
CA VAL A 167 -7.58 -6.16 8.70
C VAL A 167 -7.41 -6.68 10.11
N GLN A 168 -6.31 -7.39 10.39
CA GLN A 168 -6.01 -7.88 11.73
C GLN A 168 -4.65 -7.37 12.19
N GLY A 169 -4.55 -7.08 13.47
CA GLY A 169 -3.31 -6.72 14.15
C GLY A 169 -3.40 -6.98 15.65
N PRO A 170 -2.38 -6.61 16.44
CA PRO A 170 -2.30 -6.90 17.87
C PRO A 170 -3.50 -6.37 18.68
N ALA A 171 -4.09 -5.25 18.25
CA ALA A 171 -5.20 -4.61 18.92
C ALA A 171 -6.58 -5.17 18.54
N GLY A 172 -6.66 -6.13 17.62
CA GLY A 172 -7.91 -6.78 17.20
C GLY A 172 -8.07 -6.89 15.69
N SER A 173 -9.31 -7.10 15.26
CA SER A 173 -9.71 -7.18 13.85
C SER A 173 -10.69 -6.07 13.49
N TRP A 174 -10.54 -5.51 12.31
CA TRP A 174 -11.38 -4.44 11.77
C TRP A 174 -11.92 -4.83 10.40
N ARG A 175 -13.13 -4.36 10.09
CA ARG A 175 -13.70 -4.43 8.75
C ARG A 175 -13.76 -3.03 8.16
N VAL A 176 -13.18 -2.86 6.99
CA VAL A 176 -13.17 -1.61 6.24
C VAL A 176 -14.03 -1.79 5.00
N PRO A 177 -15.17 -1.11 4.85
CA PRO A 177 -16.00 -1.24 3.66
C PRO A 177 -15.24 -0.93 2.37
N THR A 178 -15.50 -1.68 1.30
CA THR A 178 -15.10 -1.31 -0.07
C THR A 178 -16.32 -0.63 -0.71
N ALA A 179 -16.15 0.61 -1.19
CA ALA A 179 -17.24 1.52 -1.56
C ALA A 179 -18.21 0.99 -2.62
#